data_AF-A0A849W665-F1
#
_entry.id   AF-A0A849W665-F1
#
_cell.length_a   1.000
_cell.length_b   1.000
_cell.length_c   1.000
_cell.angle_alpha   90.00
_cell.angle_beta   90.00
_cell.angle_gamma   90.00
#
_symmetry.space_group_name_H-M   'P 1'
#
loop_
_entity.id
_entity.type
_entity.pdbx_description
1 polymer ?
#
loop_
_entity_poly.entity_id
_entity_poly.type
_entity_poly.pdbx_seq_one_letter_code
_entity_poly.pdbx_strand_id
1 'polypeptide(L)'
;MEVPKNIPILVCIESLLGRRKAIGAFVQAECQKEAWEEEAMMGNQAIRDGEMDRAIAHYQEAKKIVEKSENREMLAILLEILGNLYESILDTSSIHCDYRFIEHYRSASKAWEDTRQPLFAASLYSKLAKIYEKNLIQHSLISSLEVAIQYYKKAKDCFRTAGAVSKTLYDCNLFQFQNRLCNILHGIVFKRNRKAVRKRQQRSICGPA
;
A
#
# COMPACT_ATOMS: atom_id res chain seq x y z
N MET A 1 -0.33 54.52 47.66
CA MET A 1 -0.50 53.11 47.29
C MET A 1 -0.91 53.07 45.84
N GLU A 2 0.02 52.69 44.98
CA GLU A 2 -0.10 52.72 43.52
C GLU A 2 -1.04 51.61 43.04
N VAL A 3 -2.02 51.99 42.22
CA VAL A 3 -2.91 51.05 41.54
C VAL A 3 -2.21 50.59 40.26
N PRO A 4 -2.00 49.28 40.01
CA PRO A 4 -1.29 48.81 38.82
C PRO A 4 -2.15 49.03 37.57
N LYS A 5 -1.79 50.03 36.75
CA LYS A 5 -2.54 50.47 35.55
C LYS A 5 -2.32 49.62 34.28
N ASN A 6 -1.69 48.44 34.34
CA ASN A 6 -1.17 47.77 33.12
C ASN A 6 -1.80 46.43 32.73
N ILE A 7 -2.87 46.00 33.39
CA ILE A 7 -3.48 44.67 33.18
C ILE A 7 -4.33 44.56 31.88
N PRO A 8 -5.04 45.60 31.38
CA PRO A 8 -5.89 45.45 30.19
C PRO A 8 -5.10 45.29 28.87
N ILE A 9 -3.91 45.89 28.78
CA ILE A 9 -3.11 45.93 27.56
C ILE A 9 -2.42 44.57 27.32
N LEU A 10 -1.92 43.93 28.39
CA LEU A 10 -1.25 42.63 28.29
C LEU A 10 -2.19 41.54 27.75
N VAL A 11 -3.43 41.49 28.25
CA VAL A 11 -4.46 40.52 27.82
C VAL A 11 -4.87 40.75 26.35
N CYS A 12 -4.91 42.01 25.91
CA CYS A 12 -5.17 42.33 24.50
C CYS A 12 -4.01 41.89 23.59
N ILE A 13 -2.76 42.05 24.03
CA ILE A 13 -1.57 41.64 23.26
C ILE A 13 -1.50 40.11 23.13
N GLU A 14 -1.78 39.36 24.20
CA GLU A 14 -1.80 37.88 24.14
C GLU A 14 -2.92 37.36 23.23
N SER A 15 -4.10 37.98 23.27
CA SER A 15 -5.22 37.67 22.36
C SER A 15 -4.89 37.94 20.89
N LEU A 16 -4.23 39.07 20.60
CA LEU A 16 -3.78 39.43 19.25
C LEU A 16 -2.64 38.54 18.75
N LEU A 17 -1.69 38.17 19.62
CA LEU A 17 -0.63 37.21 19.31
C LEU A 17 -1.18 35.82 19.06
N GLY A 18 -2.17 35.38 19.85
CA GLY A 18 -2.89 34.12 19.63
C GLY A 18 -3.60 34.10 18.28
N ARG A 19 -4.33 35.16 17.94
CA ARG A 19 -4.98 35.32 16.62
C ARG A 19 -3.97 35.38 15.48
N ARG A 20 -2.85 36.08 15.64
CA ARG A 20 -1.80 36.16 14.61
C ARG A 20 -1.12 34.81 14.37
N LYS A 21 -0.88 34.03 15.42
CA LYS A 21 -0.39 32.65 15.31
C LYS A 21 -1.42 31.75 14.63
N ALA A 22 -2.70 31.90 14.95
CA ALA A 22 -3.78 31.14 14.32
C ALA A 22 -3.93 31.48 12.83
N ILE A 23 -3.88 32.77 12.46
CA ILE A 23 -3.90 33.22 11.06
C ILE A 23 -2.64 32.75 10.33
N GLY A 24 -1.46 32.83 10.97
CA GLY A 24 -0.22 32.29 10.41
C GLY A 24 -0.30 30.79 10.15
N ALA A 25 -0.81 30.02 11.10
CA ALA A 25 -1.03 28.58 10.94
C ALA A 25 -2.10 28.26 9.86
N PHE A 26 -3.15 29.07 9.77
CA PHE A 26 -4.20 28.93 8.77
C PHE A 26 -3.70 29.22 7.36
N VAL A 27 -3.03 30.35 7.14
CA VAL A 27 -2.42 30.73 5.87
C VAL A 27 -1.35 29.71 5.47
N GLN A 28 -0.56 29.21 6.43
CA GLN A 28 0.44 28.19 6.16
C GLN A 28 -0.19 26.83 5.81
N ALA A 29 -1.33 26.47 6.39
CA ALA A 29 -2.09 25.28 6.04
C ALA A 29 -2.78 25.39 4.66
N GLU A 30 -3.24 26.58 4.27
CA GLU A 30 -3.78 26.85 2.93
C GLU A 30 -2.67 26.82 1.86
N CYS A 31 -1.54 27.48 2.11
CA CYS A 31 -0.37 27.47 1.24
C CYS A 31 0.19 26.04 1.05
N GLN A 32 0.11 25.20 2.08
CA GLN A 32 0.48 23.78 1.98
C GLN A 32 -0.48 22.94 1.13
N LYS A 33 -1.76 23.32 1.00
CA LYS A 33 -2.70 22.62 0.10
C LYS A 33 -2.37 22.87 -1.36
N GLU A 34 -1.93 24.07 -1.70
CA GLU A 34 -1.55 24.42 -3.08
C GLU A 34 -0.21 23.78 -3.46
N ALA A 35 0.73 23.70 -2.50
CA ALA A 35 2.07 23.18 -2.75
C ALA A 35 2.14 21.70 -3.18
N TRP A 36 1.28 20.81 -2.65
CA TRP A 36 1.30 19.40 -3.10
C TRP A 36 0.65 19.22 -4.47
N GLU A 37 -0.30 20.09 -4.84
CA GLU A 37 -0.98 20.06 -6.14
C GLU A 37 -0.01 20.45 -7.26
N GLU A 38 0.82 21.47 -7.02
CA GLU A 38 1.89 21.86 -7.93
C GLU A 38 2.88 20.71 -8.18
N GLU A 39 3.38 20.08 -7.11
CA GLU A 39 4.29 18.93 -7.23
C GLU A 39 3.62 17.75 -7.94
N ALA A 40 2.34 17.45 -7.64
CA ALA A 40 1.60 16.40 -8.34
C ALA A 40 1.40 16.72 -9.83
N MET A 41 1.19 17.99 -10.17
CA MET A 41 1.06 18.45 -11.56
C MET A 41 2.40 18.32 -12.32
N MET A 42 3.51 18.67 -11.68
CA MET A 42 4.86 18.47 -12.22
C MET A 42 5.16 16.98 -12.41
N GLY A 43 4.75 16.13 -11.46
CA GLY A 43 4.82 14.68 -11.59
C GLY A 43 4.04 14.15 -12.80
N ASN A 44 2.80 14.60 -12.99
CA ASN A 44 1.99 14.24 -14.16
C ASN A 44 2.64 14.68 -15.48
N GLN A 45 3.24 15.88 -15.50
CA GLN A 45 3.93 16.40 -16.67
C GLN A 45 5.15 15.56 -17.00
N ALA A 46 5.98 15.23 -16.01
CA ALA A 46 7.14 14.37 -16.20
C ALA A 46 6.76 12.96 -16.72
N ILE A 47 5.62 12.39 -16.31
CA ILE A 47 5.10 11.14 -16.90
C ILE A 47 4.84 11.31 -18.41
N ARG A 48 4.19 12.42 -18.82
CA ARG A 48 3.91 12.70 -20.23
C ARG A 48 5.18 12.86 -21.06
N ASP A 49 6.21 13.43 -20.45
CA ASP A 49 7.52 13.64 -21.08
C ASP A 49 8.39 12.37 -21.06
N GLY A 50 7.92 11.28 -20.42
CA GLY A 50 8.63 10.02 -20.31
C GLY A 50 9.72 9.99 -19.24
N GLU A 51 9.82 11.03 -18.41
CA GLU A 51 10.85 11.22 -17.39
C GLU A 51 10.43 10.57 -16.06
N MET A 52 10.41 9.24 -16.01
CA MET A 52 9.90 8.48 -14.86
C MET A 52 10.58 8.80 -13.54
N ASP A 53 11.91 9.01 -13.54
CA ASP A 53 12.65 9.35 -12.32
C ASP A 53 12.26 10.73 -11.76
N ARG A 54 12.02 11.70 -12.65
CA ARG A 54 11.53 13.04 -12.25
C ARG A 54 10.10 12.98 -11.76
N ALA A 55 9.24 12.19 -12.40
CA ALA A 55 7.88 11.97 -11.93
C ALA A 55 7.87 11.43 -10.49
N ILE A 56 8.69 10.41 -10.22
CA ILE A 56 8.82 9.84 -8.87
C ILE A 56 9.29 10.89 -7.87
N ALA A 57 10.29 11.71 -8.20
CA ALA A 57 10.79 12.75 -7.31
C ALA A 57 9.69 13.75 -6.93
N HIS A 58 8.93 14.23 -7.92
CA HIS A 58 7.81 15.16 -7.69
C HIS A 58 6.69 14.53 -6.83
N TYR A 59 6.27 13.29 -7.11
CA TYR A 59 5.27 12.63 -6.26
C TYR A 59 5.78 12.30 -4.86
N GLN A 60 7.07 12.04 -4.68
CA GLN A 60 7.65 11.90 -3.34
C GLN A 60 7.60 13.21 -2.56
N GLU A 61 7.83 14.35 -3.20
CA GLU A 61 7.74 15.64 -2.54
C GLU A 61 6.29 16.01 -2.20
N ALA A 62 5.35 15.80 -3.14
CA ALA A 62 3.92 15.92 -2.87
C ALA A 62 3.49 15.04 -1.68
N LYS A 63 3.99 13.80 -1.61
CA LYS A 63 3.72 12.89 -0.49
C LYS A 63 4.21 13.47 0.85
N LYS A 64 5.42 14.04 0.91
CA LYS A 64 5.96 14.61 2.16
C LYS A 64 5.14 15.80 2.65
N ILE A 65 4.58 16.59 1.73
CA ILE A 65 3.70 17.72 2.06
C ILE A 65 2.39 17.18 2.64
N VAL A 66 1.77 16.21 1.95
CA VAL A 66 0.49 15.62 2.38
C VAL A 66 0.63 14.78 3.66
N GLU A 67 1.75 14.12 3.90
CA GLU A 67 2.00 13.37 5.16
C GLU A 67 1.96 14.24 6.41
N LYS A 68 2.26 15.54 6.27
CA LYS A 68 2.16 16.52 7.36
C LYS A 68 0.73 17.04 7.56
N SER A 69 -0.16 16.74 6.62
CA SER A 69 -1.57 17.10 6.66
C SER A 69 -2.43 15.93 7.15
N GLU A 70 -3.63 16.21 7.65
CA GLU A 70 -4.60 15.17 8.00
C GLU A 70 -5.32 14.57 6.76
N ASN A 71 -4.89 14.91 5.54
CA ASN A 71 -5.52 14.44 4.31
C ASN A 71 -5.09 13.01 3.94
N ARG A 72 -5.72 12.04 4.61
CA ARG A 72 -5.49 10.59 4.40
C ARG A 72 -5.85 10.11 3.00
N GLU A 73 -6.88 10.71 2.40
CA GLU A 73 -7.32 10.36 1.04
C GLU A 73 -6.25 10.74 0.02
N MET A 74 -5.74 11.97 0.07
CA MET A 74 -4.70 12.39 -0.85
C MET A 74 -3.39 11.61 -0.64
N LEU A 75 -3.06 11.28 0.62
CA LEU A 75 -1.92 10.43 0.92
C LEU A 75 -2.06 9.06 0.24
N ALA A 76 -3.25 8.48 0.28
CA ALA A 76 -3.53 7.18 -0.33
C ALA A 76 -3.39 7.23 -1.87
N ILE A 77 -3.90 8.28 -2.50
CA ILE A 77 -3.76 8.51 -3.95
C ILE A 77 -2.29 8.63 -4.36
N LEU A 78 -1.50 9.44 -3.66
CA LEU A 78 -0.09 9.64 -3.97
C LEU A 78 0.73 8.35 -3.79
N LEU A 79 0.44 7.58 -2.74
CA LEU A 79 1.07 6.28 -2.52
C LEU A 79 0.71 5.27 -3.61
N GLU A 80 -0.53 5.28 -4.10
CA GLU A 80 -0.95 4.43 -5.22
C GLU A 80 -0.24 4.80 -6.52
N ILE A 81 -0.12 6.11 -6.82
CA ILE A 81 0.62 6.59 -8.01
C ILE A 81 2.08 6.16 -7.95
N LEU A 82 2.76 6.35 -6.81
CA LEU A 82 4.13 5.90 -6.62
C LEU A 82 4.27 4.39 -6.78
N GLY A 83 3.34 3.60 -6.23
CA GLY A 83 3.31 2.15 -6.43
C GLY A 83 3.21 1.76 -7.92
N ASN A 84 2.32 2.43 -8.66
CA ASN A 84 2.16 2.19 -10.11
C ASN A 84 3.42 2.54 -10.90
N LEU A 85 4.10 3.65 -10.55
CA LEU A 85 5.35 4.08 -11.21
C LEU A 85 6.50 3.11 -10.93
N TYR A 86 6.66 2.64 -9.69
CA TYR A 86 7.69 1.66 -9.38
C TYR A 86 7.41 0.30 -10.02
N GLU A 87 6.14 -0.11 -10.13
CA GLU A 87 5.76 -1.34 -10.83
C GLU A 87 6.08 -1.25 -12.34
N SER A 88 5.82 -0.11 -12.99
CA SER A 88 6.10 0.07 -14.43
C SER A 88 7.60 0.12 -14.73
N ILE A 89 8.41 0.68 -13.82
CA ILE A 89 9.87 0.64 -13.92
C ILE A 89 10.39 -0.80 -13.78
N LEU A 90 9.82 -1.60 -12.88
CA LEU A 90 10.22 -2.99 -12.73
C LEU A 90 9.95 -3.83 -13.98
N ASP A 91 8.79 -3.61 -14.63
CA ASP A 91 8.43 -4.32 -15.87
C ASP A 91 9.36 -3.96 -17.04
N THR A 92 9.98 -2.77 -17.04
CA THR A 92 10.89 -2.29 -18.10
C THR A 92 12.37 -2.53 -17.79
N SER A 93 12.77 -2.43 -16.53
CA SER A 93 14.15 -2.53 -16.07
C SER A 93 14.37 -3.88 -15.39
N SER A 94 14.60 -4.92 -16.18
CA SER A 94 14.80 -6.32 -15.74
C SER A 94 16.01 -6.55 -14.79
N ILE A 95 16.71 -5.50 -14.37
CA ILE A 95 18.06 -5.59 -13.83
C ILE A 95 18.11 -5.50 -12.31
N HIS A 96 17.17 -4.85 -11.60
CA HIS A 96 17.11 -4.88 -10.12
C HIS A 96 15.67 -5.03 -9.65
N CYS A 97 15.36 -6.16 -8.99
CA CYS A 97 14.06 -6.43 -8.40
C CYS A 97 13.82 -5.55 -7.16
N ASP A 98 13.45 -4.29 -7.40
CA ASP A 98 13.11 -3.38 -6.32
C ASP A 98 11.62 -3.48 -5.99
N TYR A 99 11.30 -4.17 -4.88
CA TYR A 99 9.93 -4.37 -4.42
C TYR A 99 9.34 -3.18 -3.66
N ARG A 100 9.96 -1.99 -3.78
CA ARG A 100 9.45 -0.73 -3.17
C ARG A 100 7.98 -0.46 -3.50
N PHE A 101 7.50 -0.84 -4.69
CA PHE A 101 6.09 -0.69 -5.05
C PHE A 101 5.12 -1.45 -4.13
N ILE A 102 5.53 -2.60 -3.57
CA ILE A 102 4.70 -3.40 -2.65
C ILE A 102 4.43 -2.61 -1.36
N GLU A 103 5.45 -1.95 -0.83
CA GLU A 103 5.32 -1.14 0.38
C GLU A 103 4.44 0.08 0.12
N HIS A 104 4.58 0.72 -1.04
CA HIS A 104 3.68 1.82 -1.44
C HIS A 104 2.22 1.37 -1.55
N TYR A 105 1.93 0.22 -2.18
CA TYR A 105 0.58 -0.32 -2.22
C TYR A 105 0.05 -0.71 -0.84
N ARG A 106 0.88 -1.29 0.03
CA ARG A 106 0.48 -1.63 1.41
C ARG A 106 0.09 -0.38 2.22
N SER A 107 0.92 0.66 2.14
CA SER A 107 0.65 1.93 2.81
C SER A 107 -0.59 2.61 2.23
N ALA A 108 -0.78 2.57 0.90
CA ALA A 108 -1.97 3.10 0.23
C ALA A 108 -3.23 2.37 0.68
N SER A 109 -3.23 1.03 0.70
CA SER A 109 -4.38 0.24 1.15
C SER A 109 -4.78 0.58 2.58
N LYS A 110 -3.80 0.73 3.48
CA LYS A 110 -4.07 1.10 4.87
C LYS A 110 -4.61 2.52 4.99
N ALA A 111 -4.06 3.47 4.25
CA ALA A 111 -4.57 4.84 4.20
C ALA A 111 -6.02 4.88 3.69
N TRP A 112 -6.37 4.07 2.70
CA TRP A 112 -7.73 3.93 2.20
C TRP A 112 -8.68 3.25 3.21
N GLU A 113 -8.21 2.28 4.01
CA GLU A 113 -9.01 1.68 5.11
C GLU A 113 -9.41 2.71 6.18
N ASP A 114 -8.52 3.68 6.45
CA ASP A 114 -8.79 4.78 7.38
C ASP A 114 -9.82 5.79 6.81
N THR A 115 -10.15 5.70 5.52
CA THR A 115 -11.19 6.53 4.88
C THR A 115 -12.54 5.81 4.80
N ARG A 116 -13.61 6.55 4.50
CA ARG A 116 -14.93 5.98 4.21
C ARG A 116 -15.05 5.36 2.81
N GLN A 117 -13.93 5.02 2.16
CA GLN A 117 -13.88 4.54 0.79
C GLN A 117 -13.23 3.14 0.68
N PRO A 118 -13.85 2.09 1.24
CA PRO A 118 -13.28 0.74 1.30
C PRO A 118 -13.04 0.08 -0.07
N LEU A 119 -13.69 0.56 -1.13
CA LEU A 119 -13.54 0.01 -2.49
C LEU A 119 -12.11 0.20 -3.05
N PHE A 120 -11.47 1.33 -2.74
CA PHE A 120 -10.09 1.61 -3.17
C PHE A 120 -9.08 0.70 -2.45
N ALA A 121 -9.24 0.53 -1.14
CA ALA A 121 -8.45 -0.43 -0.36
C ALA A 121 -8.58 -1.85 -0.95
N ALA A 122 -9.80 -2.25 -1.32
CA ALA A 122 -10.07 -3.57 -1.87
C ALA A 122 -9.44 -3.80 -3.26
N SER A 123 -9.43 -2.76 -4.11
CA SER A 123 -8.74 -2.79 -5.41
C SER A 123 -7.24 -3.02 -5.23
N LEU A 124 -6.61 -2.27 -4.33
CA LEU A 124 -5.18 -2.39 -4.05
C LEU A 124 -4.82 -3.74 -3.42
N TYR A 125 -5.64 -4.26 -2.52
CA TYR A 125 -5.45 -5.61 -1.98
C TYR A 125 -5.54 -6.68 -3.06
N SER A 126 -6.43 -6.52 -4.03
CA SER A 126 -6.52 -7.42 -5.17
C SER A 126 -5.28 -7.33 -6.05
N LYS A 127 -4.73 -6.13 -6.24
CA LYS A 127 -3.48 -5.90 -6.98
C LYS A 127 -2.28 -6.56 -6.28
N LEU A 128 -2.13 -6.33 -4.97
CA LEU A 128 -1.14 -7.00 -4.13
C LEU A 128 -1.24 -8.52 -4.24
N ALA A 129 -2.45 -9.07 -4.12
CA ALA A 129 -2.64 -10.51 -4.20
C ALA A 129 -2.18 -11.10 -5.55
N LYS A 130 -2.44 -10.41 -6.67
CA LYS A 130 -1.91 -10.80 -8.00
C LYS A 130 -0.38 -10.73 -8.08
N ILE A 131 0.25 -9.73 -7.45
CA ILE A 131 1.72 -9.61 -7.40
C ILE A 131 2.33 -10.81 -6.66
N TYR A 132 1.78 -11.16 -5.50
CA TYR A 132 2.20 -12.33 -4.72
C TYR A 132 1.93 -13.65 -5.47
N GLU A 133 0.84 -13.73 -6.24
CA GLU A 133 0.54 -14.89 -7.10
C GLU A 133 1.55 -15.06 -8.24
N LYS A 134 1.95 -13.98 -8.92
CA LYS A 134 2.90 -13.99 -10.04
C LYS A 134 4.32 -14.41 -9.61
N ASN A 135 4.54 -14.70 -8.32
CA ASN A 135 5.81 -15.18 -7.79
C ASN A 135 6.98 -14.21 -8.02
N LEU A 136 6.69 -12.92 -8.00
CA LEU A 136 7.70 -11.87 -7.99
C LEU A 136 8.40 -11.78 -6.62
N ILE A 137 8.42 -12.79 -5.76
CA ILE A 137 9.06 -12.67 -4.44
C ILE A 137 9.86 -13.93 -4.17
N GLN A 138 11.15 -13.75 -3.89
CA GLN A 138 12.19 -14.78 -3.76
C GLN A 138 11.95 -15.84 -2.63
N HIS A 139 10.81 -15.82 -1.95
CA HIS A 139 10.46 -16.82 -0.94
C HIS A 139 9.83 -18.10 -1.55
N SER A 140 9.69 -19.14 -0.72
CA SER A 140 8.92 -20.34 -1.03
C SER A 140 7.54 -19.99 -1.60
N LEU A 141 7.19 -20.56 -2.78
CA LEU A 141 5.89 -20.44 -3.47
C LEU A 141 4.67 -20.64 -2.55
N ILE A 142 4.80 -21.39 -1.46
CA ILE A 142 3.71 -21.61 -0.50
C ILE A 142 3.43 -20.33 0.30
N SER A 143 4.48 -19.66 0.77
CA SER A 143 4.37 -18.46 1.60
C SER A 143 3.81 -17.28 0.81
N SER A 144 4.18 -17.13 -0.47
CA SER A 144 3.61 -16.10 -1.35
C SER A 144 2.11 -16.32 -1.58
N LEU A 145 1.67 -17.56 -1.78
CA LEU A 145 0.26 -17.89 -1.96
C LEU A 145 -0.57 -17.70 -0.69
N GLU A 146 -0.02 -18.00 0.49
CA GLU A 146 -0.69 -17.73 1.77
C GLU A 146 -0.95 -16.22 1.95
N VAL A 147 0.06 -15.39 1.65
CA VAL A 147 -0.06 -13.93 1.69
C VAL A 147 -1.07 -13.42 0.67
N ALA A 148 -1.07 -13.95 -0.56
CA ALA A 148 -2.06 -13.61 -1.57
C ALA A 148 -3.50 -13.91 -1.11
N ILE A 149 -3.72 -15.07 -0.48
CA ILE A 149 -5.03 -15.44 0.07
C ILE A 149 -5.46 -14.48 1.18
N GLN A 150 -4.56 -14.06 2.06
CA GLN A 150 -4.87 -13.07 3.09
C GLN A 150 -5.33 -11.75 2.48
N TYR A 151 -4.65 -11.27 1.43
CA TYR A 151 -5.05 -10.04 0.75
C TYR A 151 -6.40 -10.16 0.02
N TYR A 152 -6.68 -11.28 -0.64
CA TYR A 152 -8.00 -11.52 -1.22
C TYR A 152 -9.12 -11.56 -0.18
N LYS A 153 -8.86 -12.11 1.02
CA LYS A 153 -9.82 -12.04 2.14
C LYS A 153 -10.08 -10.59 2.57
N LYS A 154 -9.02 -9.80 2.76
CA LYS A 154 -9.15 -8.38 3.10
C LYS A 154 -9.95 -7.62 2.05
N ALA A 155 -9.63 -7.82 0.76
CA ALA A 155 -10.39 -7.20 -0.33
C ALA A 155 -11.88 -7.54 -0.25
N LYS A 156 -12.21 -8.83 -0.06
CA LYS A 156 -13.60 -9.29 0.10
C LYS A 156 -14.29 -8.64 1.30
N ASP A 157 -13.62 -8.52 2.44
CA ASP A 157 -14.17 -7.87 3.63
C ASP A 157 -14.47 -6.39 3.38
N CYS A 158 -13.57 -5.67 2.71
CA CYS A 158 -13.77 -4.28 2.29
C CYS A 158 -15.00 -4.14 1.37
N PHE A 159 -15.17 -4.99 0.36
CA PHE A 159 -16.37 -4.98 -0.50
C PHE A 159 -17.65 -5.28 0.28
N ARG A 160 -17.59 -6.19 1.26
CA ARG A 160 -18.72 -6.50 2.14
C ARG A 160 -19.13 -5.28 2.95
N THR A 161 -18.17 -4.55 3.53
CA THR A 161 -18.43 -3.33 4.31
C THR A 161 -18.96 -2.18 3.46
N ALA A 162 -18.61 -2.14 2.18
CA ALA A 162 -19.08 -1.12 1.24
C ALA A 162 -20.55 -1.28 0.80
N GLY A 163 -21.21 -2.38 1.17
CA GLY A 163 -22.54 -2.73 0.64
C GLY A 163 -22.55 -3.05 -0.87
N ALA A 164 -21.38 -3.10 -1.51
CA ALA A 164 -21.25 -3.42 -2.91
C ALA A 164 -21.48 -4.91 -3.12
N VAL A 165 -22.50 -5.26 -3.92
CA VAL A 165 -22.78 -6.64 -4.35
C VAL A 165 -21.79 -7.05 -5.44
N SER A 166 -20.48 -7.01 -5.14
CA SER A 166 -19.42 -7.61 -5.94
C SER A 166 -19.12 -9.05 -5.49
N LYS A 167 -20.10 -9.68 -4.81
CA LYS A 167 -19.96 -10.97 -4.13
C LYS A 167 -19.45 -12.06 -5.09
N THR A 168 -19.96 -12.07 -6.32
CA THR A 168 -19.63 -13.10 -7.33
C THR A 168 -18.18 -13.06 -7.81
N LEU A 169 -17.64 -11.88 -8.15
CA LEU A 169 -16.28 -11.78 -8.71
C LEU A 169 -15.19 -12.16 -7.69
N TYR A 170 -15.34 -11.73 -6.43
CA TYR A 170 -14.36 -12.01 -5.38
C TYR A 170 -14.53 -13.39 -4.75
N ASP A 171 -15.74 -13.93 -4.70
CA ASP A 171 -15.95 -15.34 -4.33
C ASP A 171 -15.35 -16.28 -5.37
N CYS A 172 -15.47 -15.97 -6.67
CA CYS A 172 -14.80 -16.73 -7.74
C CYS A 172 -13.28 -16.68 -7.61
N ASN A 173 -12.70 -15.49 -7.41
CA ASN A 173 -11.26 -15.35 -7.22
C ASN A 173 -10.79 -16.12 -5.98
N LEU A 174 -11.41 -15.91 -4.82
CA LEU A 174 -11.05 -16.59 -3.57
C LEU A 174 -11.12 -18.12 -3.69
N PHE A 175 -12.17 -18.65 -4.35
CA PHE A 175 -12.32 -20.08 -4.61
C PHE A 175 -11.24 -20.63 -5.54
N GLN A 176 -10.91 -19.92 -6.63
CA GLN A 176 -9.81 -20.31 -7.53
C GLN A 176 -8.47 -20.35 -6.79
N PHE A 177 -8.20 -19.37 -5.91
CA PHE A 177 -6.95 -19.32 -5.14
C PHE A 177 -6.86 -20.40 -4.07
N GLN A 178 -7.94 -20.68 -3.35
CA GLN A 178 -7.99 -21.77 -2.38
C GLN A 178 -7.76 -23.13 -3.06
N ASN A 179 -8.36 -23.36 -4.22
CA ASN A 179 -8.12 -24.56 -5.02
C ASN A 179 -6.67 -24.66 -5.50
N ARG A 180 -6.07 -23.55 -5.93
CA ARG A 180 -4.68 -23.53 -6.39
C ARG A 180 -3.69 -23.83 -5.25
N LEU A 181 -3.92 -23.29 -4.06
CA LEU A 181 -3.14 -23.62 -2.86
C LEU A 181 -3.29 -25.11 -2.51
N CYS A 182 -4.53 -25.63 -2.46
CA CYS A 182 -4.79 -27.05 -2.21
C CYS A 182 -4.07 -27.96 -3.20
N ASN A 183 -4.09 -27.64 -4.50
CA ASN A 183 -3.40 -28.40 -5.53
C ASN A 183 -1.88 -28.42 -5.34
N ILE A 184 -1.28 -27.30 -4.95
CA ILE A 184 0.16 -27.20 -4.69
C ILE A 184 0.54 -28.00 -3.44
N LEU A 185 -0.25 -27.88 -2.36
CA LEU A 185 -0.05 -28.65 -1.13
C LEU A 185 -0.18 -30.16 -1.38
N HIS A 186 -1.23 -30.58 -2.11
CA HIS A 186 -1.40 -31.98 -2.53
C HIS A 186 -0.22 -32.47 -3.38
N GLY A 187 0.25 -31.69 -4.35
CA GLY A 187 1.41 -32.04 -5.17
C GLY A 187 2.71 -32.21 -4.37
N ILE A 188 2.91 -31.39 -3.33
CA ILE A 188 4.07 -31.49 -2.43
C ILE A 188 3.98 -32.72 -1.54
N VAL A 189 2.81 -32.98 -0.95
CA VAL A 189 2.56 -34.18 -0.13
C VAL A 189 2.76 -35.44 -0.98
N PHE A 190 2.24 -35.46 -2.20
CA PHE A 190 2.40 -36.58 -3.13
C PHE A 190 3.87 -36.80 -3.50
N LYS A 191 4.63 -35.74 -3.81
CA LYS A 191 6.08 -35.83 -4.08
C LYS A 191 6.88 -36.30 -2.85
N ARG A 192 6.53 -35.84 -1.64
CA ARG A 192 7.16 -36.29 -0.38
C ARG A 192 6.87 -37.76 -0.11
N ASN A 193 5.62 -38.21 -0.28
CA ASN A 193 5.24 -39.61 -0.14
C ASN A 193 5.96 -40.50 -1.17
N ARG A 194 6.08 -40.06 -2.43
CA ARG A 194 6.82 -40.81 -3.45
C ARG A 194 8.32 -40.92 -3.14
N LYS A 195 8.94 -39.86 -2.60
CA LYS A 195 10.33 -39.90 -2.11
C LYS A 195 10.49 -40.80 -0.87
N ALA A 196 9.54 -40.79 0.05
CA ALA A 196 9.55 -41.64 1.24
C ALA A 196 9.38 -43.13 0.88
N VAL A 197 8.48 -43.45 -0.05
CA VAL A 197 8.29 -44.81 -0.59
C VAL A 197 9.56 -45.28 -1.31
N ARG A 198 10.17 -44.45 -2.16
CA ARG A 198 11.45 -44.79 -2.82
C ARG A 198 12.59 -45.02 -1.82
N LYS A 199 12.70 -44.21 -0.77
CA LYS A 199 13.69 -44.41 0.31
C LYS A 199 13.45 -45.70 1.10
N ARG A 200 12.19 -46.08 1.35
CA ARG A 200 11.85 -47.36 2.00
C ARG A 200 12.17 -48.56 1.10
N GLN A 201 11.87 -48.47 -0.20
CA GLN A 201 12.21 -49.49 -1.18
C GLN A 201 13.73 -49.65 -1.36
N GLN A 202 14.50 -48.56 -1.36
CA GLN A 202 15.97 -48.63 -1.41
C GLN A 202 16.56 -49.26 -0.14
N ARG A 203 15.98 -48.99 1.05
CA ARG A 203 16.38 -49.62 2.31
C ARG A 203 15.98 -51.10 2.44
N SER A 204 14.93 -51.54 1.73
CA SER A 204 14.58 -52.96 1.68
C SER A 204 15.44 -53.75 0.69
N ILE A 205 16.00 -53.08 -0.32
CA ILE A 205 16.90 -53.69 -1.31
C ILE A 205 18.34 -53.75 -0.76
N CYS A 206 18.78 -52.73 -0.03
CA CYS A 206 20.02 -52.73 0.74
C CYS A 206 19.71 -53.13 2.19
N GLY A 207 19.53 -54.43 2.45
CA GLY A 207 19.31 -54.95 3.81
C GLY A 207 20.46 -54.54 4.78
N PRO A 208 20.22 -54.58 6.11
CA PRO A 208 21.27 -54.25 7.07
C PRO A 208 22.46 -55.20 6.87
N ALA A 209 23.65 -54.62 6.67
CA ALA A 209 24.91 -55.33 6.64
C ALA A 209 25.21 -55.97 8.01
#